data_AF-A0A3B9GV44-F1
#
_entry.id   AF-A0A3B9GV44-F1
#
_cell.length_a   1.000
_cell.length_b   1.000
_cell.length_c   1.000
_cell.angle_alpha   90.00
_cell.angle_beta   90.00
_cell.angle_gamma   90.00
#
_symmetry.space_group_name_H-M   'P 1'
#
loop_
_entity.id
_entity.type
_entity.pdbx_description
1 polymer ?
#
loop_
_entity_poly.entity_id
_entity_poly.type
_entity_poly.pdbx_seq_one_letter_code
_entity_poly.pdbx_strand_id
1 'polypeptide(L)' 'MTRDWKQWLRLILAVLFTPILAAGLIAAGLAMMIAPDLVFRVMIDSTTTRPATLPEIMASLFGFGAIGG' A
#
# COMPACT_ATOMS: atom_id res chain seq x y z
N MET A 1 0.78 6.15 34.94
CA MET A 1 0.39 4.73 34.80
C MET A 1 -0.56 4.47 33.62
N THR A 2 -1.77 5.06 33.52
CA THR A 2 -2.68 4.81 32.38
C THR A 2 -2.28 5.52 31.07
N ARG A 3 -1.54 6.62 31.16
CA ARG A 3 -1.05 7.40 30.01
C ARG A 3 0.16 6.74 29.34
N ASP A 4 1.05 6.15 30.14
CA ASP A 4 2.24 5.43 29.69
C ASP A 4 1.89 4.18 28.89
N TRP A 5 0.86 3.44 29.33
CA TRP A 5 0.38 2.24 28.65
C TRP A 5 -0.11 2.51 27.22
N LYS A 6 -0.90 3.57 27.03
CA LYS A 6 -1.35 3.97 25.68
C LYS A 6 -0.19 4.39 24.77
N GLN A 7 0.84 4.99 25.34
CA GLN A 7 2.01 5.44 24.60
C GLN A 7 2.90 4.25 24.19
N TRP A 8 3.09 3.28 25.07
CA TRP A 8 3.72 2.00 24.76
C TRP A 8 2.95 1.20 23.71
N LEU A 9 1.62 1.15 23.80
CA LEU A 9 0.79 0.48 22.80
C LEU A 9 0.92 1.14 21.42
N ARG A 10 0.93 2.48 21.35
CA ARG A 10 1.19 3.23 20.11
C ARG A 10 2.59 2.98 19.55
N LEU A 11 3.60 2.89 20.40
CA LEU A 11 4.97 2.57 19.99
C LEU A 11 5.05 1.15 19.41
N ILE A 12 4.42 0.16 20.04
CA ILE A 12 4.40 -1.22 19.55
C ILE A 12 3.65 -1.30 18.21
N LEU A 13 2.47 -0.66 18.09
CA LEU A 13 1.76 -0.61 16.81
C LEU A 13 2.58 0.11 15.74
N ALA A 14 3.20 1.25 16.05
CA ALA A 14 4.05 1.95 15.10
C ALA A 14 5.22 1.07 14.66
N VAL A 15 5.89 0.38 15.57
CA VAL A 15 7.01 -0.50 15.24
C VAL A 15 6.56 -1.73 14.42
N LEU A 16 5.34 -2.22 14.60
CA LEU A 16 4.81 -3.32 13.77
C LEU A 16 4.37 -2.86 12.38
N PHE A 17 3.56 -1.80 12.30
CA PHE A 17 2.91 -1.39 11.05
C PHE A 17 3.79 -0.50 10.18
N THR A 18 4.64 0.35 10.76
CA THR A 18 5.52 1.23 10.00
C THR A 18 6.45 0.48 9.04
N PRO A 19 7.16 -0.60 9.42
CA PRO A 19 8.03 -1.30 8.47
C PRO A 19 7.25 -2.03 7.38
N ILE A 20 6.04 -2.53 7.66
CA ILE A 20 5.18 -3.20 6.66
C ILE A 20 4.68 -2.17 5.63
N LEU A 21 4.18 -1.03 6.10
CA LEU A 21 3.74 0.06 5.24
C LEU A 21 4.90 0.66 4.44
N ALA A 22 6.06 0.85 5.07
CA ALA A 22 7.26 1.35 4.41
C ALA A 22 7.75 0.37 3.33
N ALA A 23 7.79 -0.93 3.61
CA ALA A 23 8.15 -1.95 2.63
C ALA A 23 7.16 -1.97 1.45
N GLY A 24 5.85 -1.88 1.72
CA GLY A 24 4.81 -1.79 0.70
C GLY A 24 4.94 -0.55 -0.19
N LEU A 25 5.15 0.62 0.42
CA LEU A 25 5.35 1.89 -0.31
C LEU A 25 6.64 1.88 -1.15
N ILE A 26 7.74 1.37 -0.60
CA ILE A 26 9.02 1.28 -1.32
C ILE A 26 8.88 0.30 -2.48
N ALA A 27 8.26 -0.87 -2.28
CA ALA A 27 8.03 -1.85 -3.33
C ALA A 27 7.12 -1.29 -4.43
N ALA A 28 6.02 -0.61 -4.07
CA ALA A 28 5.14 0.03 -5.03
C ALA A 28 5.85 1.14 -5.82
N GLY A 29 6.66 1.97 -5.16
CA GLY A 29 7.45 3.02 -5.81
C GLY A 29 8.51 2.46 -6.76
N LEU A 30 9.24 1.42 -6.35
CA LEU A 30 10.20 0.72 -7.20
C LEU A 30 9.52 0.07 -8.41
N ALA A 31 8.39 -0.57 -8.19
CA ALA A 31 7.64 -1.22 -9.25
C ALA A 31 7.12 -0.18 -10.27
N MET A 32 6.70 0.99 -9.80
CA MET A 32 6.30 2.11 -10.67
C MET A 32 7.46 2.72 -11.46
N MET A 33 8.70 2.68 -10.95
CA MET A 33 9.89 3.11 -11.70
C MET A 33 10.38 2.08 -12.72
N ILE A 34 10.31 0.79 -12.39
CA ILE A 34 10.88 -0.28 -13.24
C ILE A 34 9.90 -0.69 -14.34
N ALA A 35 8.61 -0.83 -14.01
CA ALA A 35 7.60 -1.30 -14.96
C ALA A 35 6.21 -0.77 -14.60
N PRO A 36 5.94 0.54 -14.76
CA PRO A 36 4.66 1.13 -14.40
C PRO A 36 3.48 0.46 -15.11
N ASP A 37 3.71 0.05 -16.37
CA ASP A 37 2.74 -0.66 -17.20
C ASP A 37 2.39 -2.08 -16.72
N LEU A 38 3.19 -2.72 -15.86
CA LEU A 38 2.90 -4.06 -15.34
C LEU A 38 2.22 -4.01 -13.97
N VAL A 39 2.48 -2.97 -13.19
CA VAL A 39 2.06 -2.86 -11.78
C VAL A 39 0.60 -2.47 -11.64
N PHE A 40 0.16 -1.54 -12.46
CA PHE A 40 -1.22 -1.09 -12.46
C PHE A 40 -1.86 -1.48 -13.79
N ARG A 41 -2.20 -2.76 -13.91
CA ARG A 41 -3.08 -3.25 -14.97
C ARG A 41 -4.44 -3.54 -14.39
N VAL A 42 -5.46 -2.99 -15.03
CA VAL A 42 -6.85 -3.34 -14.73
C VAL A 42 -7.25 -4.45 -15.69
N MET A 43 -7.60 -5.60 -15.14
CA MET A 43 -8.20 -6.69 -15.90
C MET A 43 -9.65 -6.29 -16.21
N ILE A 44 -9.96 -6.12 -17.49
CA ILE A 44 -11.32 -5.80 -17.96
C ILE A 44 -12.10 -7.10 -18.14
N ASP A 45 -11.43 -8.12 -18.70
CA ASP A 45 -11.94 -9.46 -18.95
C ASP A 45 -10.80 -10.49 -18.78
N SER A 46 -11.14 -11.77 -18.74
CA SER A 46 -10.19 -12.89 -18.51
C SER A 46 -9.04 -12.97 -19.52
N THR A 47 -9.13 -12.28 -20.66
CA THR A 47 -8.09 -12.22 -21.70
C THR A 47 -7.56 -10.82 -21.98
N THR A 48 -8.17 -9.77 -21.44
CA THR A 48 -7.87 -8.38 -21.83
C THR A 48 -7.50 -7.54 -20.62
N THR A 49 -6.28 -7.00 -20.64
CA THR A 49 -5.78 -6.06 -19.63
C THR A 49 -5.50 -4.70 -20.27
N ARG A 50 -5.81 -3.63 -19.53
CA ARG A 50 -5.44 -2.25 -19.91
C ARG A 50 -4.58 -1.60 -18.84
N PRO A 51 -3.84 -0.52 -19.18
CA PRO A 51 -3.21 0.33 -18.18
C PRO A 51 -4.29 0.89 -17.23
N ALA A 52 -4.00 0.89 -15.94
CA ALA A 52 -4.86 1.54 -14.95
C ALA A 52 -4.82 3.05 -15.15
N THR A 53 -5.98 3.68 -14.98
CA THR A 53 -6.08 5.13 -14.95
C THR A 53 -5.59 5.66 -13.59
N LEU A 54 -5.18 6.93 -13.56
CA LEU A 54 -4.70 7.58 -12.34
C LEU A 54 -5.66 7.45 -11.13
N PRO A 55 -6.99 7.57 -11.27
CA PRO A 55 -7.92 7.35 -10.16
C PRO A 55 -7.92 5.90 -9.63
N GLU A 56 -7.76 4.92 -10.51
CA GLU A 56 -7.72 3.49 -10.13
C GLU A 56 -6.45 3.16 -9.36
N ILE A 57 -5.32 3.72 -9.77
CA ILE A 57 -4.04 3.64 -9.06
C ILE A 57 -4.20 4.18 -7.64
N MET A 58 -4.81 5.37 -7.49
CA MET A 58 -5.04 5.99 -6.19
C MET A 58 -6.00 5.16 -5.33
N ALA A 59 -7.08 4.62 -5.90
CA ALA A 59 -8.01 3.76 -5.19
C ALA A 59 -7.34 2.46 -4.70
N SER A 60 -6.50 1.83 -5.52
CA SER A 60 -5.72 0.64 -5.13
C SER A 60 -4.71 0.95 -4.02
N LEU A 61 -4.01 2.09 -4.10
CA LEU A 61 -3.08 2.54 -3.05
C LEU A 61 -3.79 2.83 -1.72
N PHE A 62 -4.94 3.52 -1.77
CA PHE A 62 -5.77 3.75 -0.58
C PHE A 62 -6.32 2.44 -0.02
N GLY A 63 -6.81 1.53 -0.87
CA GLY A 63 -7.29 0.21 -0.46
C GLY A 63 -6.19 -0.63 0.18
N PHE A 64 -4.99 -0.62 -0.40
CA PHE A 64 -3.83 -1.34 0.15
C PHE A 64 -3.39 -0.75 1.50
N GLY A 65 -3.35 0.59 1.62
CA GLY A 65 -3.04 1.26 2.87
C GLY A 65 -4.11 1.09 3.96
N ALA A 66 -5.38 0.93 3.58
CA ALA A 66 -6.49 0.75 4.53
C ALA A 66 -6.67 -0.71 4.99
N ILE A 67 -6.28 -1.70 4.19
CA ILE A 67 -6.41 -3.13 4.51
C ILE A 67 -5.10 -3.70 5.07
N GLY A 68 -3.94 -3.12 4.73
CA GLY A 68 -2.61 -3.57 5.15
C GLY A 68 -1.98 -2.82 6.33
N GLY A 69 -2.75 -1.98 7.04
CA GLY A 69 -2.30 -1.16 8.17
C GLY A 69 -3.03 -1.45 9.48
#